data_AF-A0A954K6D1-F1
#
_entry.id   AF-A0A954K6D1-F1
#
_cell.length_a   1.000
_cell.length_b   1.000
_cell.length_c   1.000
_cell.angle_alpha   90.00
_cell.angle_beta   90.00
_cell.angle_gamma   90.00
#
_symmetry.space_group_name_H-M   'P 1'
#
loop_
_entity.id
_entity.type
_entity.pdbx_description
1 polymer ?
#
loop_
_entity_poly.entity_id
_entity_poly.type
_entity_poly.pdbx_seq_one_letter_code
_entity_poly.pdbx_strand_id
1 'polypeptide(L)'
;MNLTPEQEQIGKDNFNEAVSFTRRDFLTAAAAAGTGLGAAYFGYEELKGKPVKVGFIGTGDEGSVLITQHPENYMEIVAIADLRPTNRKKAFHGHGNV
;
A
#
# COMPACT_ATOMS: atom_id res chain seq x y z
N MET A 1 16.50 17.86 37.04
CA MET A 1 17.36 16.68 37.29
C MET A 1 18.66 16.92 36.55
N ASN A 2 19.80 16.94 37.24
CA ASN A 2 21.12 17.07 36.61
C ASN A 2 21.73 15.67 36.53
N LEU A 3 21.56 15.00 35.39
CA LEU A 3 22.21 13.72 35.13
C LEU A 3 23.66 13.97 34.71
N THR A 4 24.56 13.09 35.10
CA THR A 4 25.92 13.06 34.56
C THR A 4 25.90 12.50 33.13
N PRO A 5 26.90 12.82 32.29
CA PRO A 5 26.99 12.25 30.94
C PRO A 5 26.96 10.71 30.92
N GLU A 6 27.57 10.05 31.91
CA GLU A 6 27.54 8.59 32.05
C GLU A 6 26.14 8.05 32.37
N GLN A 7 25.39 8.72 33.25
CA GLN A 7 24.02 8.31 33.56
C GLN A 7 23.08 8.47 32.37
N GLU A 8 23.28 9.51 31.55
CA GLU A 8 22.54 9.66 30.30
C GLU A 8 22.86 8.54 29.32
N GLN A 9 24.14 8.16 29.21
CA GLN A 9 24.57 7.08 28.32
C GLN A 9 24.00 5.74 28.76
N ILE A 10 24.11 5.39 30.05
CA ILE A 10 23.52 4.17 30.62
C ILE A 10 22.02 4.13 30.38
N GLY A 11 21.32 5.26 30.52
CA GLY A 11 19.89 5.34 30.26
C GLY A 11 19.53 5.06 28.79
N LYS A 12 20.31 5.60 27.85
CA LYS A 12 20.14 5.34 26.41
C LYS A 12 20.42 3.88 26.08
N ASP A 13 21.48 3.31 26.63
CA ASP A 13 21.89 1.93 26.38
C ASP A 13 20.83 0.95 26.91
N ASN A 14 20.37 1.14 28.15
CA ASN A 14 19.29 0.35 28.74
C ASN A 14 17.99 0.45 27.93
N PHE A 15 17.63 1.65 27.47
CA PHE A 15 16.44 1.85 26.63
C PHE A 15 16.57 1.10 25.31
N ASN A 16 17.69 1.25 24.61
CA ASN A 16 17.94 0.62 23.33
C ASN A 16 17.97 -0.91 23.45
N GLU A 17 18.56 -1.45 24.51
CA GLU A 17 18.54 -2.88 24.81
C GLU A 17 17.11 -3.38 25.04
N ALA A 18 16.35 -2.69 25.90
CA ALA A 18 14.98 -3.09 26.26
C ALA A 18 14.01 -3.05 25.07
N VAL A 19 14.10 -2.02 24.22
CA VAL A 19 13.20 -1.91 23.04
C VAL A 19 13.71 -2.71 21.85
N SER A 20 15.02 -2.99 21.79
CA SER A 20 15.78 -3.70 20.74
C SER A 20 15.70 -3.07 19.33
N PHE A 21 14.54 -2.55 18.94
CA PHE A 21 14.26 -1.99 17.64
C PHE A 21 13.30 -0.81 17.77
N THR A 22 13.76 0.40 17.41
CA THR A 22 12.92 1.60 17.48
C THR A 22 12.17 1.84 16.17
N ARG A 23 11.13 2.69 16.23
CA ARG A 23 10.48 3.21 15.01
C ARG A 23 11.46 3.92 14.08
N ARG A 24 12.49 4.59 14.64
CA ARG A 24 13.49 5.28 13.84
C ARG A 24 14.38 4.28 13.11
N ASP A 25 14.78 3.22 13.78
CA ASP A 25 15.55 2.12 13.15
C ASP A 25 14.73 1.47 12.04
N PHE A 26 13.43 1.25 12.25
CA PHE A 26 12.53 0.77 11.20
C PHE A 26 12.51 1.70 9.99
N LEU A 27 12.34 3.01 10.20
CA LEU A 27 12.27 4.00 9.11
C LEU A 27 13.61 4.13 8.37
N THR A 28 14.73 4.12 9.09
CA THR A 28 16.07 4.15 8.50
C THR A 28 16.36 2.87 7.72
N ALA A 29 15.97 1.71 8.26
CA ALA A 29 16.07 0.43 7.55
C ALA A 29 15.15 0.40 6.33
N ALA A 30 13.92 0.90 6.42
CA ALA A 30 12.97 0.96 5.30
C ALA A 30 13.48 1.86 4.18
N ALA A 31 14.07 3.01 4.53
CA ALA A 31 14.69 3.90 3.55
C ALA A 31 15.90 3.24 2.86
N ALA A 32 16.71 2.46 3.59
CA ALA A 32 17.89 1.80 3.05
C ALA A 32 17.57 0.52 2.23
N ALA A 33 16.59 -0.27 2.68
CA ALA A 33 16.19 -1.53 2.05
C ALA A 33 15.34 -1.33 0.78
N GLY A 34 14.81 -0.12 0.57
CA GLY A 34 13.99 0.20 -0.59
C GLY A 34 12.58 -0.41 -0.50
N THR A 35 11.95 -0.57 -1.65
CA THR A 35 10.58 -1.09 -1.73
C THR A 35 10.52 -2.56 -1.33
N GLY A 36 9.75 -2.88 -0.29
CA GLY A 36 9.47 -4.26 0.12
C GLY A 36 9.70 -4.56 1.59
N LEU A 37 10.46 -3.74 2.35
CA LEU A 37 10.67 -4.00 3.79
C LEU A 37 9.35 -3.98 4.57
N GLY A 38 8.45 -3.04 4.25
CA GLY A 38 7.12 -3.01 4.83
C GLY A 38 6.32 -4.29 4.52
N ALA A 39 6.35 -4.74 3.26
CA ALA A 39 5.69 -5.98 2.86
C ALA A 39 6.25 -7.19 3.63
N ALA A 40 7.57 -7.33 3.72
CA ALA A 40 8.20 -8.39 4.49
C ALA A 40 7.86 -8.33 5.99
N TYR A 41 7.89 -7.13 6.60
CA TYR A 41 7.58 -6.93 8.02
C TYR A 41 6.12 -7.29 8.35
N PHE A 42 5.18 -6.90 7.50
CA PHE A 42 3.76 -7.22 7.68
C PHE A 42 3.36 -8.60 7.14
N GLY A 43 4.31 -9.37 6.60
CA GLY A 43 4.04 -10.69 6.03
C GLY A 43 3.19 -10.66 4.76
N TYR A 44 3.19 -9.55 4.02
CA TYR A 44 2.53 -9.46 2.73
C TYR A 44 3.34 -10.22 1.68
N GLU A 45 2.65 -11.09 0.97
CA GLU A 45 3.17 -11.84 -0.16
C GLU A 45 2.35 -11.56 -1.42
N GLU A 46 2.93 -11.84 -2.58
CA GLU A 46 2.20 -11.79 -3.84
C GLU A 46 1.05 -12.80 -3.82
N LEU A 47 -0.07 -12.44 -4.43
CA LEU A 47 -1.23 -13.31 -4.54
C LEU A 47 -0.85 -14.60 -5.27
N LYS A 48 -1.04 -15.75 -4.61
CA LYS A 48 -0.80 -17.05 -5.22
C LYS A 48 -2.06 -17.51 -5.96
N GLY A 49 -1.91 -17.88 -7.22
CA GLY A 49 -3.00 -18.41 -8.05
C GLY A 49 -3.60 -17.35 -8.97
N LYS A 50 -4.93 -17.36 -9.12
CA LYS A 50 -5.63 -16.44 -10.03
C LYS A 50 -5.96 -15.11 -9.31
N PRO A 51 -5.94 -13.97 -10.02
CA PRO A 51 -6.41 -12.70 -9.50
C PRO A 51 -7.84 -12.77 -8.92
N VAL A 52 -8.13 -11.92 -7.95
CA VAL A 52 -9.45 -11.83 -7.35
C VAL A 52 -10.44 -11.27 -8.37
N LYS A 53 -11.58 -11.93 -8.55
CA LYS A 53 -12.64 -11.44 -9.43
C LYS A 53 -13.36 -10.26 -8.78
N VAL A 54 -13.33 -9.11 -9.45
CA VAL A 54 -13.87 -7.85 -8.93
C VAL A 54 -14.99 -7.33 -9.81
N GLY A 55 -16.04 -6.80 -9.17
CA GLY A 55 -17.08 -6.00 -9.80
C GLY A 55 -16.97 -4.54 -9.37
N PHE A 56 -17.00 -3.60 -10.33
CA PHE A 56 -16.98 -2.16 -10.04
C PHE A 56 -18.41 -1.59 -10.00
N ILE A 57 -18.75 -0.85 -8.94
CA ILE A 57 -20.03 -0.13 -8.82
C ILE A 57 -19.74 1.37 -8.83
N GLY A 58 -20.27 2.06 -9.83
CA GLY A 58 -19.91 3.44 -10.16
C GLY A 58 -18.70 3.48 -11.09
N THR A 59 -18.93 3.82 -12.36
CA THR A 59 -17.90 3.94 -13.40
C THR A 59 -17.93 5.35 -14.02
N GLY A 60 -18.13 6.36 -13.18
CA GLY A 60 -17.90 7.76 -13.52
C GLY A 60 -16.40 8.08 -13.61
N ASP A 61 -16.01 9.33 -13.36
CA ASP A 61 -14.62 9.76 -13.56
C ASP A 61 -13.65 9.03 -12.61
N GLU A 62 -13.92 9.03 -11.30
CA GLU A 62 -13.10 8.29 -10.31
C GLU A 62 -13.08 6.79 -10.57
N GLY A 63 -14.24 6.20 -10.86
CA GLY A 63 -14.34 4.76 -11.16
C GLY A 63 -13.52 4.39 -12.40
N SER A 64 -13.49 5.25 -13.43
CA SER A 64 -12.69 5.04 -14.63
C SER A 64 -11.19 5.11 -14.35
N VAL A 65 -10.76 6.02 -13.46
CA VAL A 65 -9.36 6.09 -13.00
C VAL A 65 -8.98 4.80 -12.26
N LEU A 66 -9.82 4.36 -11.32
CA LEU A 66 -9.56 3.14 -10.55
C LEU A 66 -9.54 1.88 -11.41
N ILE A 67 -10.43 1.78 -12.40
CA ILE A 67 -10.39 0.68 -13.40
C ILE A 67 -9.08 0.73 -14.19
N THR A 68 -8.56 1.91 -14.53
CA THR A 68 -7.31 2.04 -15.29
C THR A 68 -6.06 1.78 -14.45
N GLN A 69 -6.10 2.08 -13.15
CA GLN A 69 -4.97 1.98 -12.23
C GLN A 69 -5.01 0.73 -11.33
N HIS A 70 -5.95 -0.17 -11.56
CA HIS A 70 -6.06 -1.40 -10.77
C HIS A 70 -4.82 -2.29 -10.99
N PRO A 71 -4.27 -2.91 -9.95
CA PRO A 71 -3.21 -3.89 -10.12
C PRO A 71 -3.74 -5.20 -10.73
N GLU A 72 -3.44 -5.42 -12.02
CA GLU A 72 -3.89 -6.58 -12.81
C GLU A 72 -3.41 -7.93 -12.25
N ASN A 73 -2.27 -7.96 -11.53
CA ASN A 73 -1.78 -9.18 -10.89
C ASN A 73 -2.58 -9.59 -9.65
N TYR A 74 -3.39 -8.68 -9.07
CA TYR A 74 -4.21 -8.97 -7.89
C TYR A 74 -5.71 -8.97 -8.19
N MET A 75 -6.15 -8.30 -9.26
CA MET A 75 -7.57 -8.13 -9.59
C MET A 75 -7.87 -8.45 -11.05
N GLU A 76 -8.89 -9.29 -11.26
CA GLU A 76 -9.54 -9.56 -12.55
C GLU A 76 -10.90 -8.86 -12.56
N ILE A 77 -11.06 -7.81 -13.35
CA ILE A 77 -12.35 -7.09 -13.45
C ILE A 77 -13.31 -7.91 -14.31
N VAL A 78 -14.37 -8.45 -13.71
CA VAL A 78 -15.34 -9.34 -14.39
C VAL A 78 -16.72 -8.70 -14.58
N ALA A 79 -16.99 -7.59 -13.91
CA ALA A 79 -18.28 -6.91 -13.99
C ALA A 79 -18.16 -5.41 -13.70
N ILE A 80 -19.08 -4.64 -14.27
CA ILE A 80 -19.28 -3.23 -13.93
C ILE A 80 -20.77 -2.93 -13.76
N ALA A 81 -21.08 -1.95 -12.92
CA ALA A 81 -22.41 -1.40 -12.74
C ALA A 81 -22.32 0.12 -12.59
N ASP A 82 -23.17 0.86 -13.30
CA ASP A 82 -23.35 2.31 -13.11
C ASP A 82 -24.79 2.64 -13.48
N LEU A 83 -25.39 3.64 -12.84
CA LEU A 83 -26.74 4.11 -13.17
C LEU A 83 -26.81 4.65 -14.60
N ARG A 84 -25.80 5.42 -15.02
CA ARG A 84 -25.77 6.12 -16.30
C ARG A 84 -25.26 5.18 -17.40
N PRO A 85 -26.05 4.91 -18.46
CA PRO A 85 -25.61 4.05 -19.56
C PRO A 85 -24.34 4.53 -20.26
N THR A 86 -24.12 5.86 -20.32
CA THR A 86 -22.93 6.47 -20.90
C THR A 86 -21.66 6.12 -20.13
N ASN A 87 -21.71 6.07 -18.80
CA ASN A 87 -20.59 5.68 -17.94
C ASN A 87 -20.21 4.20 -18.15
N ARG A 88 -21.22 3.31 -18.24
CA ARG A 88 -20.96 1.90 -18.56
C ARG A 88 -20.27 1.74 -19.91
N LYS A 89 -20.71 2.48 -20.94
CA LYS A 89 -20.07 2.47 -22.27
C LYS A 89 -18.62 2.97 -22.20
N LYS A 90 -18.37 4.08 -21.50
CA LYS A 90 -17.03 4.64 -21.32
C LYS A 90 -16.08 3.68 -20.59
N ALA A 91 -16.57 2.97 -19.57
CA ALA A 91 -15.76 2.01 -18.83
C ALA A 91 -15.23 0.85 -19.70
N PHE A 92 -15.97 0.46 -20.75
CA PHE A 92 -15.53 -0.61 -21.68
C PHE A 92 -14.70 -0.10 -22.86
N HIS A 93 -14.96 1.11 -23.35
CA HIS A 93 -14.41 1.59 -24.63
C HIS A 93 -13.48 2.80 -24.49
N GLY A 94 -13.30 3.29 -23.26
CA GLY A 94 -12.61 4.54 -22.97
C GLY A 94 -13.40 5.77 -23.41
N HIS A 95 -12.83 6.93 -23.13
CA HIS A 95 -13.19 8.16 -23.82
C HIS A 95 -12.49 8.08 -25.17
N GLY A 96 -13.24 8.05 -26.28
CA GLY A 96 -12.71 7.89 -27.65
C GLY A 96 -11.82 9.03 -28.13
N ASN A 97 -10.75 9.30 -27.39
CA ASN A 97 -9.70 10.22 -27.73
C ASN A 97 -8.86 9.54 -28.82
N VAL A 98 -9.20 9.84 -30.07
CA VAL A 98 -8.21 9.91 -31.15
C VAL A 98 -7.21 11.02 -30.86
#